data_AF-A0ABD2NRA1-F1
#
_entry.id   AF-A0ABD2NRA1-F1
#
_cell.length_a   1.000
_cell.length_b   1.000
_cell.length_c   1.000
_cell.angle_alpha   90.00
_cell.angle_beta   90.00
_cell.angle_gamma   90.00
#
_symmetry.space_group_name_H-M   'P 1'
#
loop_
_entity.id
_entity.type
_entity.pdbx_description
1 polymer ?
#
loop_
_entity_poly.entity_id
_entity_poly.type
_entity_poly.pdbx_seq_one_letter_code
_entity_poly.pdbx_strand_id
1 'polypeptide(L)'
;MNDDPTEVDVLYARVQMKNESDNDNFQNVADQISNVFYKNGYVRRQYDNVKLHVTLLNSLFRKDGSDKRTTFDASYILEKYKNYEFGSGVFKSIDLSIRFSTGKNGYYDSVVSIPVSR
;
A
#
# COMPACT_ATOMS: atom_id res chain seq x y z
N MET A 1 -3.05 -4.96 9.95
CA MET A 1 -3.87 -4.03 10.72
C MET A 1 -3.66 -4.46 12.16
N ASN A 2 -3.60 -3.54 13.11
CA ASN A 2 -3.77 -3.98 14.50
C ASN A 2 -5.15 -4.64 14.58
N ASP A 3 -5.25 -5.72 15.33
CA ASP A 3 -6.51 -6.47 15.46
C ASP A 3 -7.54 -5.67 16.28
N ASP A 4 -7.09 -4.67 17.04
CA ASP A 4 -7.94 -3.75 17.79
C ASP A 4 -8.32 -2.53 16.93
N PRO A 5 -9.61 -2.36 16.59
CA PRO A 5 -10.09 -1.19 15.84
C PRO A 5 -10.01 0.12 16.62
N THR A 6 -9.85 0.09 17.96
CA THR A 6 -9.70 1.27 18.81
C THR A 6 -8.26 1.80 18.86
N GLU A 7 -7.27 0.98 18.47
CA GLU A 7 -5.85 1.30 18.52
C GLU A 7 -5.15 1.07 17.16
N VAL A 8 -5.59 1.78 16.13
CA VAL A 8 -5.06 1.62 14.76
C VAL A 8 -3.89 2.56 14.50
N ASP A 9 -2.85 2.01 13.87
CA ASP A 9 -1.69 2.76 13.39
C ASP A 9 -1.74 3.07 11.89
N VAL A 10 -2.21 2.10 11.09
CA VAL A 10 -2.38 2.22 9.64
C VAL A 10 -3.73 1.63 9.26
N LEU A 11 -4.58 2.48 8.68
CA LEU A 11 -5.82 2.07 8.04
C LEU A 11 -5.59 1.99 6.54
N TYR A 12 -6.03 0.90 5.92
CA TYR A 12 -5.85 0.68 4.48
C TYR A 12 -7.10 0.09 3.84
N ALA A 13 -7.27 0.36 2.55
CA ALA A 13 -8.22 -0.34 1.70
C ALA A 13 -7.58 -1.60 1.10
N ARG A 14 -8.42 -2.63 0.91
CA ARG A 14 -8.03 -3.84 0.18
C ARG A 14 -8.07 -3.55 -1.31
N VAL A 15 -7.14 -4.14 -2.05
CA VAL A 15 -7.12 -4.16 -3.52
C VAL A 15 -7.43 -5.55 -4.01
N GLN A 16 -8.22 -5.64 -5.07
CA GLN A 16 -8.64 -6.89 -5.70
C GLN A 16 -8.69 -6.70 -7.21
N MET A 17 -8.30 -7.73 -7.95
CA MET A 17 -8.51 -7.78 -9.40
C MET A 17 -9.90 -8.34 -9.72
N LYS A 18 -10.35 -8.16 -10.97
CA LYS A 18 -11.72 -8.49 -11.40
C LYS A 18 -12.09 -9.97 -11.24
N ASN A 19 -11.11 -10.86 -11.35
CA ASN A 19 -11.29 -12.28 -11.19
C ASN A 19 -10.11 -12.85 -10.37
N GLU A 20 -10.29 -14.07 -9.87
CA GLU A 20 -9.33 -14.74 -9.00
C GLU A 20 -7.98 -14.98 -9.69
N SER A 21 -7.98 -15.40 -10.97
CA SER A 21 -6.75 -15.62 -11.73
C SER A 21 -5.92 -14.35 -11.90
N ASP A 22 -6.55 -13.22 -12.22
CA ASP A 22 -5.87 -11.93 -12.31
C ASP A 22 -5.35 -11.49 -10.93
N ASN A 23 -6.08 -11.81 -9.86
CA ASN A 23 -5.68 -11.47 -8.50
C ASN A 23 -4.44 -12.26 -8.06
N ASP A 24 -4.40 -13.55 -8.38
CA ASP A 24 -3.24 -14.42 -8.14
C ASP A 24 -2.03 -13.97 -8.97
N ASN A 25 -2.25 -13.61 -10.24
CA ASN A 25 -1.20 -13.05 -11.10
C ASN A 25 -0.65 -11.74 -10.51
N PHE A 26 -1.52 -10.86 -10.03
CA PHE A 26 -1.10 -9.60 -9.42
C PHE A 26 -0.28 -9.81 -8.14
N GLN A 27 -0.70 -10.74 -7.28
CA GLN A 27 0.06 -11.15 -6.09
C GLN A 27 1.42 -11.75 -6.47
N ASN A 28 1.46 -12.65 -7.46
CA ASN A 28 2.69 -13.28 -7.94
C ASN A 28 3.70 -12.25 -8.46
N VAL A 29 3.24 -11.24 -9.22
CA VAL A 29 4.11 -10.16 -9.70
C VAL A 29 4.71 -9.39 -8.52
N ALA A 30 3.90 -9.02 -7.52
CA ALA A 30 4.38 -8.29 -6.34
C ALA A 30 5.42 -9.11 -5.54
N ASP A 31 5.15 -10.39 -5.33
CA ASP A 31 6.03 -11.31 -4.60
C ASP A 31 7.34 -11.54 -5.35
N GLN A 32 7.30 -11.69 -6.67
CA GLN A 32 8.50 -11.84 -7.49
C GLN A 32 9.37 -10.59 -7.47
N ILE A 33 8.79 -9.39 -7.57
CA ILE A 33 9.53 -8.12 -7.46
C ILE A 33 10.24 -8.06 -6.09
N SER A 34 9.50 -8.28 -5.00
CA SER A 34 10.06 -8.30 -3.65
C SER A 34 11.20 -9.32 -3.51
N ASN A 35 11.01 -10.53 -4.07
CA ASN A 35 12.00 -11.59 -4.04
C ASN A 35 13.28 -11.23 -4.84
N VAL A 36 13.16 -10.59 -6.00
CA VAL A 36 14.31 -10.11 -6.77
C VAL A 36 15.11 -9.09 -5.97
N PHE A 37 14.45 -8.12 -5.34
CA PHE A 37 15.15 -7.12 -4.51
C PHE A 37 15.80 -7.76 -3.28
N TYR A 38 15.15 -8.75 -2.66
CA TYR A 38 15.69 -9.49 -1.52
C TYR A 38 16.94 -10.29 -1.92
N LYS A 39 16.87 -11.08 -3.00
CA LYS A 39 17.99 -11.90 -3.48
C LYS A 39 19.21 -11.07 -3.88
N ASN A 40 19.01 -9.85 -4.34
CA ASN A 40 20.09 -8.92 -4.68
C ASN A 40 20.56 -8.06 -3.49
N GLY A 41 20.03 -8.28 -2.27
CA GLY A 41 20.47 -7.60 -1.05
C GLY A 41 19.94 -6.18 -0.85
N TYR A 42 18.95 -5.74 -1.64
CA TYR A 42 18.39 -4.38 -1.55
C TYR A 42 17.33 -4.22 -0.45
N VAL A 43 16.65 -5.30 -0.05
CA VAL A 43 15.61 -5.29 0.98
C VAL A 43 15.75 -6.46 1.92
N ARG A 44 15.21 -6.35 3.14
CA ARG A 44 15.07 -7.46 4.08
C ARG A 44 13.70 -8.11 3.90
N ARG A 45 13.65 -9.45 3.86
CA ARG A 45 12.38 -10.19 3.84
C ARG A 45 11.79 -10.20 5.24
N GLN A 46 10.58 -9.63 5.39
CA GLN A 46 9.83 -9.64 6.65
C GLN A 46 8.68 -10.66 6.64
N TYR A 47 8.10 -10.91 5.47
CA TYR A 47 6.99 -11.84 5.25
C TYR A 47 7.21 -12.63 3.97
N ASP A 48 6.54 -13.76 3.83
CA ASP A 48 6.65 -14.60 2.63
C ASP A 48 5.97 -13.99 1.41
N ASN A 49 4.83 -13.33 1.63
CA ASN A 49 4.06 -12.64 0.60
C ASN A 49 3.96 -11.13 0.90
N VAL A 50 3.95 -10.33 -0.17
CA VAL A 50 3.70 -8.90 -0.12
C VAL A 50 2.24 -8.67 0.25
N LYS A 51 2.01 -7.90 1.32
CA LYS A 51 0.67 -7.47 1.70
C LYS A 51 0.22 -6.29 0.84
N LEU A 52 -0.47 -6.57 -0.26
CA LEU A 52 -1.03 -5.55 -1.15
C LEU A 52 -2.17 -4.78 -0.48
N HIS A 53 -2.08 -3.44 -0.46
CA HIS A 53 -3.08 -2.56 0.12
C HIS A 53 -2.89 -1.11 -0.36
N VAL A 54 -3.93 -0.28 -0.20
CA VAL A 54 -3.85 1.18 -0.37
C VAL A 54 -3.95 1.83 1.01
N THR A 55 -2.89 2.47 1.49
CA THR A 55 -2.92 3.19 2.76
C THR A 55 -3.86 4.39 2.65
N LEU A 56 -4.84 4.48 3.55
CA LEU A 56 -5.79 5.59 3.64
C LEU A 56 -5.39 6.58 4.73
N LEU A 57 -5.00 6.07 5.90
CA LEU A 57 -4.56 6.85 7.05
C LEU A 57 -3.34 6.19 7.69
N ASN A 58 -2.40 6.99 8.15
CA ASN A 58 -1.26 6.53 8.93
C ASN A 58 -0.98 7.53 10.04
N SER A 59 -1.02 7.03 11.29
CA SER A 59 -0.82 7.80 12.51
C SER A 59 0.50 8.58 12.53
N LEU A 60 1.52 8.09 11.81
CA LEU A 60 2.83 8.71 11.70
C LEU A 60 2.79 10.11 11.05
N PHE A 61 1.80 10.40 10.21
CA PHE A 61 1.70 11.68 9.48
C PHE A 61 0.73 12.68 10.13
N ARG A 62 0.41 12.51 11.41
CA ARG A 62 -0.37 13.50 12.17
C ARG A 62 0.36 14.85 12.17
N LYS A 63 -0.38 15.93 11.93
CA LYS A 63 0.15 17.30 11.87
C LYS A 63 0.12 18.03 13.22
N ASP A 64 0.01 17.31 14.33
CA ASP A 64 -0.13 17.90 15.67
C ASP A 64 1.21 18.31 16.31
N GLY A 65 2.31 18.23 15.56
CA GLY A 65 3.65 18.62 16.03
C GLY A 65 4.28 17.60 16.99
N SER A 66 3.62 16.47 17.23
CA SER A 66 4.21 15.37 17.98
C SER A 66 4.94 14.41 17.04
N ASP A 67 6.25 14.26 17.23
CA ASP A 67 7.03 13.22 16.50
C ASP A 67 6.72 11.80 17.02
N LYS A 68 5.81 11.67 17.99
CA LYS A 68 5.43 10.40 18.60
C LYS A 68 4.24 9.81 17.88
N ARG A 69 4.43 8.60 17.37
CA ARG A 69 3.35 7.78 16.83
C ARG A 69 2.32 7.52 17.92
N THR A 70 1.08 7.94 17.67
CA THR A 70 -0.07 7.71 18.54
C THR A 70 -1.17 7.06 17.73
N THR A 71 -1.71 5.94 18.22
CA THR A 71 -2.82 5.23 17.58
C THR A 71 -4.08 6.10 17.50
N PHE A 72 -5.05 5.67 16.70
CA PHE A 72 -6.37 6.29 16.62
C PHE A 72 -7.48 5.25 16.60
N ASP A 73 -8.65 5.63 17.12
CA ASP A 73 -9.85 4.81 17.06
C ASP A 73 -10.47 4.87 15.67
N ALA A 74 -10.43 3.74 14.97
CA ALA A 74 -11.01 3.56 13.64
C ALA A 74 -12.37 2.84 13.69
N SER A 75 -12.92 2.54 14.87
CA SER A 75 -14.12 1.71 15.03
C SER A 75 -15.30 2.25 14.24
N TYR A 76 -15.57 3.55 14.34
CA TYR A 76 -16.64 4.21 13.57
C TYR A 76 -16.42 4.12 12.05
N ILE A 77 -15.17 4.31 11.60
CA ILE A 77 -14.82 4.24 10.18
C ILE A 77 -15.03 2.81 9.68
N LEU A 78 -14.59 1.81 10.43
CA LEU A 78 -14.72 0.40 10.06
C LEU A 78 -16.17 -0.07 10.11
N GLU A 79 -16.95 0.34 11.11
CA GLU A 79 -18.38 0.04 11.19
C GLU A 79 -19.10 0.49 9.91
N LYS A 80 -18.81 1.72 9.47
CA LYS A 80 -19.50 2.34 8.34
C LYS A 80 -18.93 1.98 6.97
N TYR A 81 -17.62 1.75 6.87
CA TYR A 81 -16.92 1.68 5.58
C TYR A 81 -16.07 0.42 5.37
N LYS A 82 -16.12 -0.60 6.25
CA LYS A 82 -15.35 -1.86 6.06
C LYS A 82 -15.55 -2.51 4.69
N ASN A 83 -16.73 -2.36 4.11
CA ASN A 83 -17.12 -2.93 2.82
C ASN A 83 -17.37 -1.85 1.76
N TYR A 84 -16.82 -0.65 1.94
CA TYR A 84 -17.00 0.44 0.99
C TYR A 84 -16.16 0.23 -0.27
N GLU A 85 -16.79 0.34 -1.44
CA GLU A 85 -16.11 0.28 -2.72
C GLU A 85 -15.65 1.69 -3.12
N PHE A 86 -14.34 1.95 -2.99
CA PHE A 86 -13.74 3.24 -3.33
C PHE A 86 -13.71 3.51 -4.85
N GLY A 87 -13.79 2.45 -5.65
CA GLY A 87 -13.77 2.52 -7.11
C GLY A 87 -12.82 1.51 -7.73
N SER A 88 -12.69 1.58 -9.05
CA SER A 88 -11.83 0.71 -9.84
C SER A 88 -10.94 1.52 -10.80
N GLY A 89 -9.82 0.90 -11.21
CA GLY A 89 -8.86 1.53 -12.10
C GLY A 89 -8.18 0.49 -13.00
N VAL A 90 -7.41 0.98 -13.97
CA VAL A 90 -6.57 0.14 -14.83
C VAL A 90 -5.17 0.12 -14.25
N PHE A 91 -4.61 -1.08 -14.08
CA PHE A 91 -3.20 -1.24 -13.72
C PHE A 91 -2.33 -0.91 -14.94
N LYS A 92 -1.78 0.30 -14.96
CA LYS A 92 -1.09 0.87 -16.14
C LYS A 92 0.42 0.70 -16.11
N SER A 93 1.04 0.78 -14.94
CA SER A 93 2.49 0.82 -14.80
C SER A 93 2.93 0.43 -13.39
N ILE A 94 4.22 0.10 -13.28
CA ILE A 94 4.94 -0.10 -12.02
C ILE A 94 6.05 0.95 -11.96
N ASP A 95 6.09 1.70 -10.86
CA ASP A 95 7.02 2.81 -10.67
C ASP A 95 8.06 2.50 -9.58
N LEU A 96 9.33 2.77 -9.88
CA LEU A 96 10.38 2.81 -8.87
C LEU A 96 10.44 4.20 -8.24
N SER A 97 9.63 4.40 -7.20
CA SER A 97 9.46 5.69 -6.53
C SER A 97 10.61 6.04 -5.58
N ILE A 98 10.96 7.33 -5.51
CA ILE A 98 11.92 7.88 -4.55
C ILE A 98 11.16 8.30 -3.29
N ARG A 99 11.47 7.70 -2.15
CA ARG A 99 10.82 8.05 -0.87
C ARG A 99 11.17 9.49 -0.46
N PHE A 100 10.22 10.14 0.23
CA PHE A 100 10.34 11.52 0.73
C PHE A 100 10.52 12.58 -0.35
N SER A 101 10.20 12.24 -1.61
CA SER A 101 10.14 13.19 -2.72
C SER A 101 8.69 13.64 -2.95
N THR A 102 8.51 14.73 -3.69
CA THR A 102 7.20 15.18 -4.16
C THR A 102 7.39 15.81 -5.54
N GLY A 103 6.98 15.08 -6.55
CA GLY A 103 6.96 15.53 -7.93
C GLY A 103 5.88 16.59 -8.20
N LYS A 104 5.90 17.15 -9.40
CA LYS A 104 5.05 18.28 -9.80
C LYS A 104 3.54 17.99 -9.71
N ASN A 105 3.13 16.74 -9.76
CA ASN A 105 1.73 16.30 -9.67
C ASN A 105 1.29 15.97 -8.23
N GLY A 106 2.14 16.21 -7.23
CA GLY A 106 1.87 15.86 -5.83
C GLY A 106 2.08 14.38 -5.49
N TYR A 107 2.56 13.57 -6.44
CA TYR A 107 2.98 12.18 -6.20
C TYR A 107 4.48 12.10 -5.90
N TYR A 108 5.00 10.92 -5.53
CA TYR A 108 6.44 10.72 -5.43
C TYR A 108 7.11 10.90 -6.80
N ASP A 109 8.34 11.41 -6.80
CA ASP A 109 9.22 11.31 -7.96
C ASP A 109 9.53 9.83 -8.24
N SER A 110 9.68 9.50 -9.52
CA SER A 110 10.00 8.15 -9.97
C SER A 110 11.33 8.13 -10.73
N VAL A 111 12.17 7.15 -10.44
CA VAL A 111 13.41 6.90 -11.19
C VAL A 111 13.08 6.30 -12.56
N VAL A 112 12.10 5.39 -12.58
CA VAL A 112 11.65 4.71 -13.80
C VAL A 112 10.20 4.25 -13.64
N SER A 113 9.44 4.36 -14.73
CA SER A 113 8.09 3.82 -14.85
C SER A 113 8.09 2.76 -15.94
N ILE A 114 7.63 1.56 -15.60
CA ILE A 114 7.50 0.43 -16.54
C ILE A 114 6.02 0.26 -16.85
N PRO A 115 5.57 0.48 -18.10
CA PRO A 115 4.18 0.24 -18.46
C PRO A 115 3.86 -1.25 -18.44
N VAL A 116 2.66 -1.59 -17.97
CA VAL A 116 2.10 -2.93 -18.10
C VAL A 116 1.54 -3.02 -19.52
N SER A 117 2.26 -3.71 -20.41
CA SER A 117 1.81 -3.94 -21.78
C SER A 117 0.53 -4.79 -21.78
N ARG A 118 -0.44 -4.39 -22.61
CA ARG A 118 -1.58 -5.24 -22.98
C ARG A 118 -1.16 -6.28 -23.99
#